data_AF-A6MJU1-F1
#
_entry.id   AF-A6MJU1-F1
#
_cell.length_a   1.000
_cell.length_b   1.000
_cell.length_c   1.000
_cell.angle_alpha   90.00
_cell.angle_beta   90.00
_cell.angle_gamma   90.00
#
_symmetry.space_group_name_H-M   'P 1'
#
loop_
_entity.id
_entity.type
_entity.pdbx_description
1 polymer ?
#
loop_
_entity_poly.entity_id
_entity_poly.type
_entity_poly.pdbx_seq_one_letter_code
_entity_poly.pdbx_strand_id
1 'polypeptide(L)'
;VEGTLIRVPIPQVTREHREMLVKLAKQNTNKAKDSLRKVRTNAMNKLKKSKDTVSEDTIRLIEKQISQMADDTVAELERHLAVKTKELLG
;
A
#
# COMPACT_ATOMS: atom_id res chain seq x y z
N VAL A 1 3.09 32.67 -27.31
CA VAL A 1 2.34 31.42 -27.04
C VAL A 1 1.81 30.95 -28.39
N GLU A 2 2.40 29.92 -28.99
CA GLU A 2 1.84 29.31 -30.21
C GLU A 2 0.62 28.49 -29.78
N GLY A 3 -0.55 28.82 -30.34
CA GLY A 3 -1.89 28.64 -29.75
C GLY A 3 -2.39 27.23 -29.44
N THR A 4 -1.58 26.19 -29.60
CA THR A 4 -1.94 24.79 -29.30
C THR A 4 -0.82 23.96 -28.65
N LEU A 5 0.40 24.49 -28.49
CA LEU A 5 1.53 23.73 -27.96
C LEU A 5 2.13 24.40 -26.71
N ILE A 6 1.97 23.75 -25.55
CA ILE A 6 2.59 24.19 -24.28
C ILE A 6 3.90 23.42 -24.09
N ARG A 7 5.03 24.13 -24.10
CA ARG A 7 6.33 23.57 -23.72
C ARG A 7 6.62 23.92 -22.26
N VAL A 8 6.77 22.90 -21.41
CA VAL A 8 7.17 23.06 -20.00
C VAL A 8 8.60 22.57 -19.84
N PRO A 9 9.61 23.46 -19.84
CA PRO A 9 10.97 23.05 -19.52
C PRO A 9 11.04 22.64 -18.05
N ILE A 10 11.37 21.38 -17.78
CA ILE A 10 11.53 20.86 -16.41
C ILE A 10 13.01 21.04 -16.01
N PRO A 11 13.31 21.84 -14.96
CA PRO A 11 14.66 21.97 -14.43
C PRO A 11 15.09 20.67 -13.73
N GLN A 12 16.41 20.48 -13.62
CA GLN A 12 16.98 19.33 -12.92
C GLN A 12 16.56 19.36 -11.45
N VAL A 13 15.94 18.27 -11.00
CA VAL A 13 15.46 18.12 -9.63
C VAL A 13 16.66 17.99 -8.70
N THR A 14 16.71 18.79 -7.63
CA THR A 14 17.79 18.72 -6.63
C THR A 14 17.75 17.40 -5.86
N ARG A 15 18.90 16.99 -5.33
CA ARG A 15 19.01 15.80 -4.48
C ARG A 15 18.10 15.90 -3.25
N GLU A 16 17.98 17.08 -2.65
CA GLU A 16 17.07 17.34 -1.53
C GLU A 16 15.61 17.05 -1.88
N HIS A 17 15.17 17.41 -3.09
CA HIS A 17 13.82 17.08 -3.56
C HIS A 17 13.61 15.58 -3.71
N ARG A 18 14.60 14.85 -4.23
CA ARG A 18 14.54 13.38 -4.35
C ARG A 18 14.44 12.72 -2.97
N GLU A 19 15.23 13.18 -1.99
CA GLU A 19 15.17 12.70 -0.60
C GLU A 19 13.80 12.99 0.06
N MET A 20 13.22 14.18 -0.18
CA MET A 20 11.86 14.50 0.28
C MET A 20 10.79 13.58 -0.32
N LEU A 21 10.89 13.29 -1.62
CA LEU A 21 9.96 12.39 -2.32
C LEU A 21 10.04 10.96 -1.77
N VAL A 22 11.24 10.46 -1.46
CA VAL A 22 11.43 9.16 -0.82
C VAL A 22 10.79 9.13 0.57
N LYS A 23 10.95 10.19 1.36
CA LYS A 23 10.32 10.31 2.68
C LYS A 23 8.80 10.30 2.58
N LEU A 24 8.25 11.03 1.61
CA LEU A 24 6.81 11.07 1.34
C LEU A 24 6.28 9.68 0.89
N ALA A 25 7.00 8.99 0.01
CA ALA A 25 6.65 7.64 -0.42
C ALA A 25 6.57 6.69 0.79
N LYS A 26 7.56 6.74 1.70
CA LYS A 26 7.57 5.94 2.93
C LYS A 26 6.39 6.26 3.85
N GLN A 27 6.03 7.53 4.00
CA GLN A 27 4.86 7.94 4.77
C GLN A 27 3.56 7.38 4.17
N ASN A 28 3.42 7.42 2.84
CA ASN A 28 2.25 6.88 2.14
C ASN A 28 2.17 5.35 2.30
N THR A 29 3.29 4.64 2.21
CA THR A 29 3.34 3.19 2.47
C THR A 29 2.92 2.86 3.90
N ASN A 30 3.36 3.63 4.90
CA ASN A 30 2.95 3.42 6.29
C ASN A 30 1.43 3.63 6.48
N LYS A 31 0.86 4.70 5.88
CA LYS A 31 -0.59 4.93 5.90
C LYS A 31 -1.35 3.78 5.25
N ALA A 32 -0.85 3.24 4.13
CA ALA A 32 -1.46 2.10 3.46
C ALA A 32 -1.43 0.84 4.34
N LYS A 33 -0.30 0.56 5.01
CA LYS A 33 -0.16 -0.56 5.96
C LYS A 33 -1.13 -0.42 7.14
N ASP A 34 -1.31 0.79 7.68
CA ASP A 34 -2.26 1.01 8.78
C ASP A 34 -3.72 0.84 8.33
N SER A 35 -4.07 1.31 7.13
CA SER A 35 -5.39 1.06 6.53
C SER A 35 -5.63 -0.44 6.30
N LEU A 36 -4.64 -1.17 5.80
CA LEU A 36 -4.71 -2.62 5.62
C LEU A 36 -4.95 -3.35 6.96
N ARG A 37 -4.25 -2.96 8.02
CA ARG A 37 -4.47 -3.49 9.38
C ARG A 37 -5.90 -3.26 9.85
N LYS A 38 -6.45 -2.05 9.66
CA LYS A 38 -7.84 -1.74 10.02
C LYS A 38 -8.83 -2.61 9.27
N VAL A 39 -8.65 -2.78 7.96
CA VAL A 39 -9.51 -3.64 7.13
C VAL A 39 -9.44 -5.09 7.59
N ARG A 40 -8.23 -5.62 7.84
CA ARG A 40 -8.04 -7.00 8.35
C ARG A 40 -8.75 -7.21 9.68
N THR A 41 -8.56 -6.30 10.64
CA THR A 41 -9.21 -6.39 11.95
C THR A 41 -10.74 -6.33 11.82
N ASN A 42 -11.26 -5.45 10.96
CA ASN A 42 -12.69 -5.38 10.68
C ASN A 42 -13.23 -6.66 10.05
N ALA A 43 -12.49 -7.26 9.12
CA ALA A 43 -12.85 -8.54 8.50
C ALA A 43 -12.87 -9.67 9.55
N MET A 44 -11.86 -9.76 10.42
CA MET A 44 -11.85 -10.77 11.50
C MET A 44 -12.97 -10.55 12.51
N ASN A 45 -13.30 -9.30 12.84
CA ASN A 45 -14.43 -9.01 13.73
C ASN A 45 -15.77 -9.43 13.12
N LYS A 46 -15.95 -9.25 11.80
CA LYS A 46 -17.14 -9.76 11.10
C LYS A 46 -17.18 -11.28 11.12
N LEU A 47 -16.06 -11.94 10.86
CA LEU A 47 -15.97 -13.40 10.86
C LEU A 47 -16.30 -14.00 12.23
N LYS A 48 -15.80 -13.39 13.31
CA LYS A 48 -16.12 -13.80 14.69
C LYS A 48 -17.61 -13.66 15.04
N LYS A 49 -18.31 -12.68 14.48
CA LYS A 49 -19.77 -12.51 14.67
C LYS A 49 -20.59 -13.59 13.96
N SER A 50 -20.05 -14.21 12.92
CA SER A 50 -20.71 -15.28 12.16
C SER A 50 -20.41 -16.67 12.72
N LYS A 51 -19.73 -16.77 13.87
CA LYS A 51 -19.27 -18.04 14.45
C LYS A 51 -20.40 -18.98 14.87
N ASP A 52 -21.56 -18.44 15.21
CA ASP A 52 -22.70 -19.25 15.67
C ASP A 52 -23.49 -19.90 14.51
N THR A 53 -23.25 -19.47 13.26
CA THR A 53 -24.01 -19.91 12.09
C THR A 53 -23.17 -20.71 11.08
N VAL A 54 -21.85 -20.75 11.26
CA VAL A 54 -20.89 -21.29 10.29
C VAL A 54 -19.96 -22.28 10.97
N SER A 55 -19.57 -23.34 10.25
CA SER A 55 -18.62 -24.34 10.73
C SER A 55 -17.28 -23.72 11.15
N GLU A 56 -16.70 -24.24 12.23
CA GLU A 56 -15.40 -23.78 12.76
C GLU A 56 -14.26 -23.98 11.74
N ASP A 57 -14.32 -25.06 10.95
CA ASP A 57 -13.33 -25.34 9.90
C ASP A 57 -13.37 -24.27 8.79
N THR A 58 -14.56 -23.86 8.37
CA THR A 58 -14.75 -22.80 7.38
C THR A 58 -14.21 -21.47 7.90
N ILE A 59 -14.42 -21.16 9.18
CA ILE A 59 -13.91 -19.93 9.79
C ILE A 59 -12.38 -19.94 9.81
N ARG A 60 -11.74 -21.04 10.22
CA ARG A 60 -10.28 -21.17 10.21
C ARG A 60 -9.71 -21.03 8.80
N LEU A 61 -10.39 -21.58 7.79
CA LEU A 61 -9.98 -21.43 6.39
C LEU A 61 -10.03 -19.96 5.95
N ILE A 62 -11.12 -19.25 6.26
CA ILE A 62 -11.29 -17.84 5.91
C ILE A 62 -10.25 -16.97 6.66
N GLU A 63 -9.98 -17.23 7.94
CA GLU A 63 -8.92 -16.51 8.68
C GLU A 63 -7.55 -16.67 8.02
N LYS A 64 -7.22 -17.88 7.58
CA LYS A 64 -5.97 -18.16 6.87
C LYS A 64 -5.92 -17.41 5.53
N GLN A 65 -7.00 -17.40 4.78
CA GLN A 65 -7.09 -16.67 3.50
C GLN A 65 -6.95 -15.15 3.68
N ILE A 66 -7.67 -14.56 4.63
CA ILE A 66 -7.56 -13.13 4.94
C ILE A 66 -6.11 -12.77 5.34
N SER A 67 -5.46 -13.64 6.12
CA SER A 67 -4.07 -13.41 6.55
C SER A 67 -3.11 -13.48 5.36
N GLN A 68 -3.23 -14.50 4.51
CA GLN A 68 -2.42 -14.64 3.31
C GLN A 68 -2.57 -13.43 2.38
N MET A 69 -3.81 -13.01 2.10
CA MET A 69 -4.08 -11.84 1.26
C MET A 69 -3.46 -10.57 1.84
N ALA A 70 -3.51 -10.40 3.17
CA ALA A 70 -2.90 -9.26 3.82
C ALA A 70 -1.37 -9.28 3.69
N ASP A 71 -0.75 -10.45 3.87
CA ASP A 71 0.71 -10.61 3.76
C ASP A 71 1.19 -10.38 2.32
N ASP A 72 0.47 -10.89 1.33
CA ASP A 72 0.75 -10.65 -0.09
C ASP A 72 0.66 -9.15 -0.44
N THR A 73 -0.37 -8.47 0.09
CA THR A 73 -0.55 -7.02 -0.11
C THR A 73 0.59 -6.23 0.55
N VAL A 74 1.07 -6.65 1.73
CA VAL A 74 2.23 -6.02 2.39
C VAL A 74 3.48 -6.19 1.55
N ALA A 75 3.73 -7.39 1.01
CA ALA A 75 4.87 -7.65 0.15
C ALA A 75 4.83 -6.79 -1.13
N GLU A 76 3.65 -6.64 -1.73
CA GLU A 76 3.46 -5.78 -2.90
C GLU A 76 3.73 -4.30 -2.58
N LEU A 77 3.23 -3.79 -1.45
CA LEU A 77 3.51 -2.43 -0.99
C LEU A 77 5.00 -2.16 -0.78
N GLU A 78 5.73 -3.13 -0.22
CA GLU A 78 7.19 -3.04 -0.03
C GLU A 78 7.94 -3.06 -1.36
N ARG A 79 7.50 -3.92 -2.29
CA ARG A 79 8.06 -3.97 -3.65
C ARG A 79 7.90 -2.63 -4.36
N HIS A 80 6.71 -2.03 -4.30
CA HIS A 80 6.46 -0.72 -4.90
C HIS A 80 7.29 0.39 -4.27
N LEU A 81 7.44 0.39 -2.94
CA LEU A 81 8.28 1.35 -2.25
C LEU A 81 9.75 1.22 -2.69
N ALA A 82 10.27 -0.01 -2.80
CA ALA A 82 11.64 -0.25 -3.24
C ALA A 82 11.88 0.22 -4.68
N VAL A 83 10.96 -0.11 -5.61
CA VAL A 83 11.03 0.32 -7.01
C VAL A 83 10.99 1.85 -7.10
N LYS A 84 10.04 2.51 -6.45
CA LYS A 84 9.91 3.98 -6.48
C LYS A 84 11.08 4.69 -5.81
N THR A 85 11.63 4.12 -4.74
CA THR A 85 12.83 4.66 -4.09
C THR A 85 14.05 4.57 -5.00
N LYS A 86 14.20 3.45 -5.73
CA LYS A 86 15.26 3.28 -6.72
C LYS A 86 15.12 4.24 -7.90
N GLU A 87 13.91 4.46 -8.41
CA GLU A 87 13.63 5.45 -9.47
C GLU A 87 13.95 6.89 -9.03
N LEU A 88 13.71 7.22 -7.76
CA LEU A 88 13.94 8.56 -7.22
C LEU A 88 15.42 8.84 -6.91
N LEU A 89 16.19 7.84 -6.50
CA LEU A 89 17.60 7.99 -6.14
C LEU A 89 18.57 7.61 -7.27
N GLY A 90 18.08 6.86 -8.27
CA GLY A 90 18.80 6.52 -9.49
C GLY A 90 18.93 7.68 -10.48
#